data_AF-A0A9E3CCD9-F1
#
_entry.id   AF-A0A9E3CCD9-F1
#
_cell.length_a   1.000
_cell.length_b   1.000
_cell.length_c   1.000
_cell.angle_alpha   90.00
_cell.angle_beta   90.00
_cell.angle_gamma   90.00
#
_symmetry.space_group_name_H-M   'P 1'
#
loop_
_entity.id
_entity.type
_entity.pdbx_description
1 polymer ?
#
loop_
_entity_poly.entity_id
_entity_poly.type
_entity_poly.pdbx_seq_one_letter_code
_entity_poly.pdbx_strand_id
1 'polypeptide(L)'
;MKDEYLIRMIAETCKTLSEIHWPTECRYLPGSYNALLQAARTNHPDDPFLKALPAAKDEGSRSKTTPIPPGPFPPPAAKDEGEAVTTAEMNILFAQLRIALEALQDSNTALVATTHG
;
A
#
# COMPACT_ATOMS: atom_id res chain seq x y z
N MET A 1 -1.60 -15.66 8.32
CA MET A 1 -2.11 -14.45 9.01
C MET A 1 -3.62 -14.41 8.75
N LYS A 2 -4.47 -14.15 9.74
CA LYS A 2 -5.94 -14.13 9.51
C LYS A 2 -6.40 -12.76 9.01
N ASP A 3 -7.47 -12.71 8.23
CA ASP A 3 -7.97 -11.46 7.63
C ASP A 3 -8.44 -10.44 8.67
N GLU A 4 -9.02 -10.91 9.78
CA GLU A 4 -9.32 -10.12 10.99
C GLU A 4 -8.12 -9.29 11.43
N TYR A 5 -6.93 -9.92 11.44
CA TYR A 5 -5.70 -9.27 11.87
C TYR A 5 -5.21 -8.27 10.84
N LEU A 6 -5.36 -8.56 9.54
CA LEU A 6 -5.05 -7.62 8.45
C LEU A 6 -5.94 -6.38 8.50
N ILE A 7 -7.26 -6.57 8.60
CA ILE A 7 -8.25 -5.47 8.70
C ILE A 7 -7.94 -4.60 9.91
N ARG A 8 -7.65 -5.21 11.07
CA ARG A 8 -7.28 -4.47 12.27
C ARG A 8 -6.03 -3.63 12.06
N MET A 9 -4.94 -4.21 11.53
CA MET A 9 -3.71 -3.46 11.27
C MET A 9 -3.93 -2.29 10.30
N ILE A 10 -4.72 -2.51 9.24
CA ILE A 10 -5.06 -1.47 8.28
C ILE A 10 -5.87 -0.36 8.94
N ALA A 11 -6.87 -0.71 9.75
CA ALA A 11 -7.70 0.25 10.48
C ALA A 11 -6.88 1.09 11.46
N GLU A 12 -5.95 0.47 12.21
CA GLU A 12 -5.03 1.17 13.10
C GLU A 12 -4.12 2.12 12.30
N THR A 13 -3.63 1.67 11.14
CA THR A 13 -2.81 2.50 10.24
C THR A 13 -3.59 3.71 9.71
N CYS A 14 -4.79 3.52 9.16
CA CYS A 14 -5.64 4.61 8.69
C CYS A 14 -5.96 5.62 9.81
N LYS A 15 -6.21 5.15 11.03
CA LYS A 15 -6.44 6.02 12.18
C LYS A 15 -5.22 6.90 12.46
N THR A 16 -4.04 6.30 12.55
CA THR A 16 -2.78 7.04 12.74
C THR A 16 -2.53 8.03 11.62
N LEU A 17 -2.81 7.66 10.36
CA LEU A 17 -2.65 8.56 9.22
C LEU A 17 -3.66 9.71 9.20
N SER A 18 -4.87 9.52 9.73
CA SER A 18 -5.85 10.60 9.89
C SER A 18 -5.49 11.61 10.97
N GLU A 19 -4.66 11.20 11.94
CA GLU A 19 -4.13 12.07 13.01
C GLU A 19 -2.87 12.83 12.57
N ILE A 20 -2.18 12.35 11.52
CA ILE A 20 -1.00 13.00 10.95
C ILE A 20 -1.44 14.07 9.94
N HIS A 21 -1.49 15.31 10.41
CA HIS A 21 -1.90 16.48 9.62
C HIS A 21 -0.80 17.05 8.68
N TRP A 22 0.31 16.32 8.49
CA TRP A 22 1.53 16.86 7.89
C TRP A 22 1.76 16.38 6.45
N PRO A 23 2.30 17.23 5.56
CA PRO A 23 2.78 16.85 4.23
C PRO A 23 4.14 16.13 4.34
N THR A 24 4.29 15.22 5.30
CA THR A 24 5.52 14.45 5.47
C THR A 24 5.49 13.29 4.48
N GLU A 25 6.52 13.18 3.64
CA GLU A 25 6.77 12.01 2.81
C GLU A 25 6.73 10.75 3.69
N CYS A 26 5.70 9.93 3.51
CA CYS A 26 5.51 8.73 4.29
C CYS A 26 6.38 7.59 3.74
N ARG A 27 7.70 7.77 3.75
CA ARG A 27 8.69 6.86 3.12
C ARG A 27 8.57 5.39 3.51
N TYR A 28 8.03 5.09 4.68
CA TYR A 28 7.93 3.72 5.19
C TYR A 28 6.57 3.06 4.91
N LEU A 29 5.54 3.86 4.58
CA LEU A 29 4.18 3.35 4.37
C LEU A 29 4.04 2.51 3.09
N PRO A 30 4.70 2.82 1.95
CA PRO A 30 4.67 1.95 0.79
C PRO A 30 5.09 0.52 1.13
N GLY A 31 6.15 0.35 1.93
CA GLY A 31 6.60 -0.95 2.41
C GLY A 31 5.54 -1.68 3.25
N SER A 32 4.95 -0.98 4.23
CA SER A 32 3.90 -1.57 5.07
C SER A 32 2.65 -1.95 4.28
N TYR A 33 2.21 -1.08 3.37
CA TYR A 33 1.07 -1.35 2.49
C TYR A 33 1.33 -2.56 1.60
N ASN A 34 2.50 -2.64 0.95
CA ASN A 34 2.85 -3.74 0.07
C ASN A 34 2.92 -5.08 0.81
N ALA A 35 3.44 -5.09 2.04
CA ALA A 35 3.47 -6.29 2.87
C ALA A 35 2.05 -6.79 3.21
N LEU A 36 1.14 -5.87 3.54
CA LEU A 36 -0.26 -6.20 3.82
C LEU A 36 -1.02 -6.65 2.58
N LEU A 37 -0.81 -5.99 1.45
CA LEU A 37 -1.38 -6.40 0.16
C LEU A 37 -0.88 -7.79 -0.25
N GLN A 38 0.40 -8.09 -0.05
CA GLN A 38 0.95 -9.42 -0.32
C GLN A 38 0.36 -10.48 0.61
N ALA A 39 0.21 -10.18 1.90
CA ALA A 39 -0.44 -11.09 2.85
C ALA A 39 -1.90 -11.35 2.47
N ALA A 40 -2.66 -10.31 2.10
CA ALA A 40 -4.03 -10.42 1.61
C ALA A 40 -4.12 -11.30 0.36
N ARG A 41 -3.26 -11.08 -0.64
CA ARG A 41 -3.18 -11.89 -1.87
C ARG A 41 -2.79 -13.35 -1.61
N THR A 42 -1.97 -13.59 -0.59
CA THR A 42 -1.58 -14.95 -0.21
C THR A 42 -2.75 -15.70 0.41
N ASN A 43 -3.58 -15.02 1.19
CA ASN A 43 -4.79 -15.60 1.78
C ASN A 43 -5.91 -15.77 0.74
N HIS A 44 -6.01 -14.86 -0.23
CA HIS A 44 -7.09 -14.78 -1.21
C HIS A 44 -6.52 -14.66 -2.64
N PRO A 45 -5.87 -15.72 -3.16
CA PRO A 45 -5.18 -15.67 -4.45
C PRO A 45 -6.13 -15.57 -5.64
N ASP A 46 -7.42 -15.88 -5.46
CA ASP A 46 -8.42 -15.83 -6.51
C ASP A 46 -9.22 -14.52 -6.55
N ASP A 47 -9.07 -13.66 -5.54
CA ASP A 47 -9.86 -12.44 -5.45
C ASP A 47 -9.45 -11.41 -6.53
N PRO A 48 -10.38 -11.01 -7.43
CA PRO A 48 -10.07 -10.09 -8.51
C PRO A 48 -9.78 -8.66 -8.01
N PHE A 49 -10.33 -8.27 -6.86
CA PHE A 49 -10.18 -6.93 -6.31
C PHE A 49 -8.79 -6.72 -5.72
N LEU A 50 -8.29 -7.68 -4.94
CA LEU A 50 -6.93 -7.71 -4.42
C LEU A 50 -5.88 -7.80 -5.54
N LYS A 51 -6.19 -8.47 -6.65
CA LYS A 51 -5.34 -8.47 -7.86
C LYS A 51 -5.28 -7.10 -8.54
N ALA A 52 -6.39 -6.36 -8.55
CA ALA A 52 -6.48 -5.05 -9.16
C ALA A 52 -5.78 -3.94 -8.34
N LEU A 53 -5.58 -4.13 -7.04
CA LEU A 53 -4.92 -3.13 -6.20
C LEU A 53 -3.44 -2.92 -6.60
N PRO A 54 -3.01 -1.67 -6.86
CA PRO A 54 -1.63 -1.40 -7.25
C PRO A 54 -0.70 -1.53 -6.05
N ALA A 55 0.52 -2.05 -6.25
CA ALA A 55 1.57 -1.93 -5.24
C ALA A 55 2.04 -0.47 -5.17
N ALA A 56 2.26 0.04 -3.95
CA ALA A 56 2.82 1.36 -3.75
C ALA A 56 4.30 1.36 -4.19
N LYS A 57 4.71 2.33 -4.99
CA LYS A 57 6.10 2.47 -5.42
C LYS A 57 6.93 3.08 -4.30
N ASP A 58 8.00 2.39 -3.90
CA ASP A 58 9.01 2.94 -3.01
C ASP A 58 10.09 3.60 -3.86
N GLU A 59 9.96 4.90 -4.13
CA GLU A 59 11.02 5.67 -4.82
C GLU A 59 12.11 6.15 -3.84
N GLY A 60 12.27 5.45 -2.70
CA GLY A 60 13.32 5.72 -1.70
C GLY A 60 14.69 5.12 -2.04
N SER A 61 14.79 4.26 -3.05
CA SER A 61 16.06 3.64 -3.49
C SER A 61 16.36 3.93 -4.96
N ARG A 62 16.47 5.21 -5.31
CA ARG A 62 17.33 5.60 -6.45
C ARG A 62 18.75 5.86 -5.95
N SER A 63 19.42 4.83 -5.43
CA SER A 63 20.87 4.74 -5.57
C SER A 63 21.20 4.48 -7.04
N LYS A 64 20.91 5.45 -7.90
CA LYS A 64 21.57 5.53 -9.20
C LYS A 64 22.94 6.10 -8.89
N THR A 65 23.83 5.24 -8.37
CA THR A 65 25.27 5.47 -8.41
C THR A 65 25.65 5.39 -9.89
N THR A 66 25.37 6.48 -10.61
CA THR A 66 25.96 6.72 -11.91
C THR A 66 27.46 6.83 -11.63
N PRO A 67 28.33 5.97 -12.21
CA PRO A 67 29.76 6.23 -12.15
C PRO A 67 29.97 7.58 -12.83
N ILE A 68 30.37 8.59 -12.07
CA ILE A 68 30.66 9.92 -12.60
C ILE A 68 31.94 9.75 -13.46
N PRO A 69 31.90 9.92 -14.78
CA PRO A 69 33.14 10.02 -15.56
C PRO A 69 33.88 11.31 -15.13
N PRO A 70 35.22 11.30 -15.01
CA PRO A 70 35.97 12.50 -14.66
C PRO A 70 35.98 13.43 -15.89
N GLY A 71 35.03 14.35 -15.94
CA GLY A 71 34.90 15.35 -17.01
C GLY A 71 34.15 16.59 -16.52
N PRO A 72 34.35 17.77 -17.15
CA PRO A 72 33.84 19.03 -16.63
C PRO A 72 32.33 19.12 -16.85
N PHE A 73 31.57 18.91 -15.78
CA PHE A 73 30.18 19.32 -15.51
C PHE A 73 29.30 19.76 -16.71
N PRO A 74 28.27 18.98 -17.08
CA PRO A 74 27.01 19.53 -17.55
C PRO A 74 26.12 19.96 -16.35
N PRO A 75 25.24 20.96 -16.50
CA PRO A 75 24.33 21.38 -15.45
C PRO A 75 23.32 20.26 -15.12
N PRO A 76 22.91 20.11 -13.84
CA PRO A 76 21.94 19.10 -13.47
C PRO A 76 20.58 19.48 -14.06
N ALA A 77 20.10 18.71 -15.03
CA ALA A 77 18.69 18.66 -15.37
C ALA A 77 17.92 18.02 -14.20
N ALA A 78 17.62 18.82 -13.18
CA ALA A 78 16.51 18.56 -12.27
C ALA A 78 15.27 19.17 -12.95
N LYS A 79 14.15 18.48 -13.10
CA LYS A 79 13.46 17.72 -12.06
C LYS A 79 12.76 16.54 -12.72
N ASP A 80 13.25 15.34 -12.47
CA ASP A 80 12.42 14.15 -12.52
C ASP A 80 11.51 14.31 -11.28
N GLU A 81 10.33 14.91 -11.47
CA GLU A 81 9.28 14.96 -10.46
C GLU A 81 8.73 13.54 -10.29
N GLY A 82 9.57 12.67 -9.71
CA GLY A 82 9.11 11.43 -9.09
C GLY A 82 8.29 11.84 -7.88
N GLU A 83 6.99 12.09 -8.12
CA GLU A 83 6.04 12.47 -7.10
C GLU A 83 5.99 11.34 -6.06
N ALA A 84 6.68 11.56 -4.94
CA ALA A 84 6.68 10.64 -3.82
C ALA A 84 5.23 10.43 -3.36
N VAL A 85 4.83 9.18 -3.14
CA VAL A 85 3.46 8.87 -2.73
C VAL A 85 3.10 9.67 -1.47
N THR A 86 2.11 10.54 -1.62
CA THR A 86 1.68 11.45 -0.57
C THR A 86 0.94 10.70 0.53
N THR A 87 0.85 11.28 1.73
CA THR A 87 0.05 10.73 2.84
C THR A 87 -1.41 10.51 2.42
N ALA A 88 -1.96 11.39 1.57
CA ALA A 88 -3.33 11.28 1.06
C ALA A 88 -3.50 10.05 0.16
N GLU A 89 -2.57 9.80 -0.75
CA GLU A 89 -2.59 8.61 -1.60
C GLU A 89 -2.43 7.33 -0.79
N MET A 90 -1.52 7.30 0.19
CA MET A 90 -1.39 6.15 1.08
C MET A 90 -2.69 5.89 1.85
N ASN A 91 -3.36 6.93 2.36
CA ASN A 91 -4.65 6.80 3.02
C ASN A 91 -5.71 6.15 2.12
N ILE A 92 -5.77 6.56 0.84
CA ILE A 92 -6.68 5.96 -0.14
C ILE A 92 -6.35 4.48 -0.35
N LEU A 93 -5.07 4.13 -0.53
CA LEU A 93 -4.65 2.75 -0.74
C LEU A 93 -4.98 1.83 0.44
N PHE A 94 -4.70 2.28 1.67
CA PHE A 94 -5.05 1.53 2.88
C PHE A 94 -6.59 1.39 3.02
N ALA A 95 -7.36 2.44 2.73
CA ALA A 95 -8.81 2.38 2.74
C ALA A 95 -9.36 1.37 1.71
N GLN A 96 -8.83 1.37 0.49
CA GLN A 96 -9.21 0.41 -0.55
C GLN A 96 -8.90 -1.04 -0.14
N LEU A 97 -7.74 -1.29 0.45
CA LEU A 97 -7.37 -2.62 0.95
C LEU A 97 -8.27 -3.08 2.10
N ARG A 98 -8.69 -2.16 2.98
CA ARG A 98 -9.63 -2.46 4.06
C ARG A 98 -10.98 -2.93 3.50
N ILE A 99 -11.56 -2.15 2.59
CA ILE A 99 -12.87 -2.46 1.98
C ILE A 99 -12.84 -3.83 1.31
N ALA A 100 -11.74 -4.14 0.59
CA ALA A 100 -11.55 -5.43 -0.07
C ALA A 100 -11.58 -6.59 0.95
N LEU A 101 -10.86 -6.45 2.06
CA LEU A 101 -10.79 -7.49 3.10
C LEU A 101 -12.10 -7.62 3.89
N GLU A 102 -12.79 -6.52 4.19
CA GLU A 102 -14.11 -6.54 4.85
C GLU A 102 -15.14 -7.26 3.97
N ALA A 103 -15.19 -6.96 2.66
CA ALA A 103 -16.08 -7.64 1.72
C ALA A 103 -15.84 -9.16 1.64
N LEU A 104 -14.58 -9.61 1.77
CA LEU A 104 -14.22 -11.03 1.81
C LEU A 104 -14.70 -11.71 3.10
N GLN A 105 -14.67 -11.00 4.24
CA GLN A 105 -15.21 -11.51 5.51
C GLN A 105 -16.74 -11.62 5.50
N ASP A 106 -17.43 -10.60 4.98
CA ASP A 106 -18.90 -10.62 4.87
C ASP A 106 -19.37 -11.76 3.96
N SER A 107 -18.67 -11.98 2.85
CA SER A 107 -18.95 -13.09 1.91
C SER A 107 -18.79 -14.46 2.56
N ASN A 108 -17.74 -14.65 3.37
CA ASN A 108 -17.52 -15.90 4.10
C ASN A 108 -18.60 -16.13 5.17
N THR A 109 -19.04 -15.06 5.85
CA THR A 109 -20.08 -15.15 6.89
C THR A 109 -21.46 -15.48 6.30
N ALA A 110 -21.79 -14.92 5.13
CA ALA A 110 -23.03 -15.21 4.41
C ALA A 110 -23.10 -16.66 3.90
N LEU A 111 -21.97 -17.24 3.47
CA LEU A 111 -21.92 -18.62 2.97
C LEU A 111 -22.18 -19.66 4.07
N VAL A 112 -21.68 -19.41 5.28
CA VAL A 112 -21.90 -20.33 6.42
C VAL A 112 -23.36 -20.29 6.91
N ALA A 113 -24.02 -19.14 6.83
CA ALA A 113 -25.41 -18.98 7.24
C ALA A 113 -26.43 -19.70 6.33
N THR A 114 -26.08 -20.00 5.08
CA THR A 114 -27.01 -20.59 4.09
C THR A 114 -26.91 -22.12 3.99
N THR A 115 -25.95 -22.76 4.66
CA THR A 115 -25.74 -24.22 4.62
C THR A 115 -26.45 -24.97 5.76
N HIS A 116 -27.27 -24.29 6.56
CA HIS A 116 -28.03 -24.91 7.65
C HIS A 116 -29.52 -24.51 7.57
N GLY A 117 -30.18 -24.94 6.48
CA GLY A 117 -31.62 -24.81 6.26
C GLY A 117 -32.21 -26.13 5.80
#